data_AF-A0A4U2ZVV3-F1
#
_entry.id   AF-A0A4U2ZVV3-F1
#
_cell.length_a   1.000
_cell.length_b   1.000
_cell.length_c   1.000
_cell.angle_alpha   90.00
_cell.angle_beta   90.00
_cell.angle_gamma   90.00
#
_symmetry.space_group_name_H-M   'P 1'
#
loop_
_entity.id
_entity.type
_entity.pdbx_description
1 polymer ?
#
loop_
_entity_poly.entity_id
_entity_poly.type
_entity_poly.pdbx_seq_one_letter_code
_entity_poly.pdbx_strand_id
1 'polypeptide(L)' 'DPVAASYCDRIIFIKDGQLFNEVNCKDDRPLFYKKIMDSLSMLGGNKHDFSTTCTQ' A
#
# COMPACT_ATOMS: atom_id res chain seq x y z
N ASP A 1 4.56 -4.86 -2.45
CA ASP A 1 4.47 -5.45 -1.10
C ASP A 1 4.03 -4.37 -0.10
N PRO A 2 2.93 -4.55 0.65
CA PRO A 2 2.41 -3.56 1.58
C PRO A 2 3.27 -3.42 2.84
N VAL A 3 4.01 -4.46 3.23
CA VAL A 3 4.96 -4.40 4.34
C VAL A 3 6.12 -3.50 3.96
N ALA A 4 6.74 -3.70 2.79
CA ALA A 4 7.78 -2.79 2.30
C ALA A 4 7.26 -1.34 2.14
N ALA A 5 6.06 -1.16 1.58
CA ALA A 5 5.45 0.16 1.42
C ALA A 5 5.17 0.87 2.76
N SER A 6 4.89 0.11 3.83
CA SER A 6 4.67 0.68 5.18
C SER A 6 5.91 1.29 5.82
N TYR A 7 7.10 0.97 5.29
CA TYR A 7 8.36 1.61 5.69
C TYR A 7 8.66 2.88 4.89
N CYS A 8 7.85 3.21 3.87
CA CYS A 8 8.00 4.45 3.12
C CYS A 8 7.44 5.65 3.88
N ASP A 9 8.06 6.81 3.69
CA ASP A 9 7.67 8.06 4.34
C ASP A 9 6.36 8.63 3.78
N ARG A 10 6.14 8.44 2.47
CA ARG A 10 4.99 8.93 1.71
C ARG A 10 4.57 7.93 0.64
N ILE A 11 3.26 7.71 0.53
CA ILE A 11 2.63 6.88 -0.50
C ILE A 11 1.66 7.74 -1.30
N ILE A 12 1.72 7.61 -2.63
CA ILE A 12 0.87 8.37 -3.55
C ILE A 12 0.06 7.37 -4.36
N PHE A 13 -1.26 7.50 -4.29
CA PHE A 13 -2.21 6.75 -5.09
C PHE A 13 -2.49 7.55 -6.35
N ILE A 14 -2.22 6.93 -7.50
CA ILE A 14 -2.50 7.48 -8.82
C ILE A 14 -3.64 6.68 -9.42
N LYS A 15 -4.68 7.37 -9.87
CA LYS A 15 -5.82 6.77 -10.57
C LYS A 15 -6.05 7.55 -11.85
N ASP A 16 -6.15 6.86 -12.98
CA ASP A 16 -6.42 7.49 -14.28
C ASP A 16 -5.38 8.57 -14.68
N GLY A 17 -4.11 8.36 -14.31
CA GLY A 17 -3.02 9.32 -14.55
C GLY A 17 -3.06 10.56 -13.66
N GLN A 18 -3.97 10.64 -12.69
CA GLN A 18 -4.11 11.76 -11.75
C GLN A 18 -3.81 11.33 -10.32
N LEU A 19 -3.28 12.26 -9.52
CA LEU A 19 -3.05 12.06 -8.09
C LEU A 19 -4.43 11.95 -7.41
N PHE A 20 -4.74 10.75 -6.94
CA PHE A 20 -6.01 10.45 -6.31
C PHE A 20 -5.96 10.68 -4.80
N ASN A 21 -4.89 10.20 -4.16
CA ASN A 21 -4.72 10.36 -2.72
C ASN A 21 -3.25 10.27 -2.33
N GLU A 22 -2.86 10.89 -1.22
CA GLU A 22 -1.54 10.71 -0.63
C GLU A 22 -1.65 10.43 0.86
N VAL A 23 -0.80 9.53 1.34
CA VAL A 23 -0.75 9.16 2.75
C VAL A 23 0.70 9.32 3.21
N ASN A 24 0.88 10.07 4.30
CA ASN A 24 2.19 10.29 4.92
C ASN A 24 2.26 9.54 6.25
N CYS A 25 3.43 8.98 6.56
CA CYS A 25 3.68 8.29 7.81
C CYS A 25 3.91 9.29 8.95
N LYS A 26 2.83 9.89 9.47
CA LYS A 26 2.92 11.00 10.44
C LYS A 26 3.10 10.62 11.91
N ASP A 27 2.75 9.39 12.34
CA ASP A 27 3.09 8.89 13.69
C ASP A 27 2.70 7.40 13.82
N ASP A 28 1.48 7.06 13.40
CA ASP A 28 0.94 5.71 13.54
C ASP A 28 1.21 4.80 12.33
N ARG A 29 2.36 4.12 12.33
CA ARG A 29 2.65 3.02 11.39
C ARG A 29 1.56 1.95 11.27
N PRO A 30 0.94 1.44 12.35
CA PRO A 30 -0.13 0.44 12.21
C PRO A 30 -1.38 1.00 11.52
N LEU A 31 -1.72 2.27 11.78
CA LEU A 31 -2.83 2.94 11.12
C LEU A 31 -2.51 3.21 9.64
N PHE A 32 -1.27 3.58 9.36
CA PHE A 32 -0.74 3.77 8.01
C PHE A 32 -0.83 2.47 7.19
N TYR A 33 -0.34 1.34 7.74
CA TYR A 33 -0.44 0.03 7.11
C TYR A 33 -1.89 -0.36 6.81
N LYS A 34 -2.79 -0.13 7.77
CA LYS A 34 -4.22 -0.39 7.58
C LYS A 34 -4.80 0.43 6.42
N LYS A 35 -4.45 1.72 6.30
CA LYS A 35 -4.87 2.57 5.17
C LYS A 35 -4.35 2.07 3.82
N ILE A 36 -3.11 1.58 3.76
CA ILE A 36 -2.53 0.99 2.55
C ILE A 36 -3.35 -0.25 2.15
N MET A 37 -3.58 -1.15 3.10
CA MET A 37 -4.35 -2.38 2.89
C MET A 37 -5.79 -2.11 2.43
N ASP A 38 -6.44 -1.12 3.02
CA ASP A 38 -7.79 -0.70 2.66
C ASP A 38 -7.83 -0.11 1.24
N SER A 39 -6.87 0.76 0.90
CA SER A 39 -6.75 1.36 -0.42
C SER A 39 -6.47 0.30 -1.51
N LEU A 40 -5.58 -0.66 -1.24
CA LEU A 40 -5.32 -1.79 -2.14
C LEU A 40 -6.55 -2.68 -2.33
N SER A 41 -7.37 -2.83 -1.28
CA SER A 41 -8.62 -3.59 -1.33
C SER A 41 -9.68 -2.85 -2.18
N MET A 42 -9.78 -1.52 -2.06
CA MET A 42 -10.70 -0.69 -2.85
C MET A 42 -10.29 -0.58 -4.33
N LEU A 43 -8.99 -0.58 -4.63
CA LEU A 43 -8.47 -0.43 -5.99
C LEU A 43 -8.48 -1.73 -6.81
N GLY A 44 -8.74 -2.89 -6.19
CA GLY A 44 -9.03 -4.13 -6.92
C GLY A 44 -7.91 -5.18 -6.92
N GLY A 45 -7.36 -5.55 -5.75
CA GLY A 45 -6.43 -6.67 -5.64
C GLY A 45 -6.90 -7.73 -4.64
N ASN A 46 -7.27 -8.91 -5.13
CA ASN A 46 -7.41 -10.11 -4.31
C ASN A 46 -6.19 -10.27 -3.40
N LYS A 47 -6.43 -10.44 -2.10
CA LYS A 47 -5.42 -10.54 -1.03
C LYS A 47 -4.54 -11.80 -1.12
N HIS A 48 -4.47 -12.48 -2.28
CA HIS A 48 -4.04 -13.87 -2.37
C HIS A 48 -2.79 -14.16 -3.24
N ASP A 49 -2.09 -13.16 -3.78
CA ASP A 49 -0.86 -13.44 -4.56
C ASP A 49 0.34 -12.58 -4.14
N PHE A 50 0.57 -12.43 -2.83
CA PHE A 50 1.96 -12.23 -2.35
C PHE A 50 2.64 -13.60 -2.32
N SER A 51 2.64 -14.29 -3.46
CA SER A 51 3.44 -15.48 -3.66
C SER A 51 4.89 -15.02 -3.76
N THR A 52 5.61 -15.26 -2.67
CA THR A 52 7.02 -15.61 -2.66
C THR A 52 7.47 -16.21 -4.01
N THR A 53 7.98 -15.36 -4.88
CA THR A 53 8.73 -15.72 -6.07
C THR A 53 10.04 -14.95 -5.92
N CYS A 54 11.24 -15.53 -5.85
CA CYS A 54 11.73 -16.87 -6.14
C CYS A 54 13.08 -17.06 -5.37
N THR A 55 13.51 -18.31 -5.15
CA THR A 55 14.89 -18.75 -4.81
C THR A 55 15.31 -18.85 -3.34
N GLN A 56 14.86 -19.88 -2.61
CA GLN A 56 15.60 -21.14 -2.30
C GLN A 56 14.81 -21.99 -1.29
#